data_AF-A0A6G1S7F2-F1
#
_entry.id   AF-A0A6G1S7F2-F1
#
_cell.length_a   1.000
_cell.length_b   1.000
_cell.length_c   1.000
_cell.angle_alpha   90.00
_cell.angle_beta   90.00
_cell.angle_gamma   90.00
#
_symmetry.space_group_name_H-M   'P 1'
#
loop_
_entity.id
_entity.type
_entity.pdbx_description
1 polymer ?
#
loop_
_entity_poly.entity_id
_entity_poly.type
_entity_poly.pdbx_seq_one_letter_code
_entity_poly.pdbx_strand_id
1 'polypeptide(L)'
;EFEKRRNVPVKYDREFWMKSLEAIRKVDIIRRRRANNFVMQRLRKATQYEMERDVKEVQRDMALIRSPAAGLKQRRALEEGRVEEIHESDEEMEVANASHELSEESDLEEAMSESDEAPELVEVS
;
A
#
# COMPACT_ATOMS: atom_id res chain seq x y z
N GLU A 1 -46.80 -15.77 -6.17
CA GLU A 1 -47.55 -16.20 -7.37
C GLU A 1 -46.93 -17.33 -8.21
N PHE A 2 -45.77 -17.18 -8.85
CA PHE A 2 -45.29 -18.22 -9.81
C PHE A 2 -44.91 -19.59 -9.20
N GLU A 3 -44.55 -19.65 -7.92
CA GLU A 3 -44.18 -20.89 -7.19
C GLU A 3 -45.37 -21.57 -6.48
N LYS A 4 -46.60 -21.20 -6.84
CA LYS A 4 -47.80 -21.78 -6.22
C LYS A 4 -47.97 -23.25 -6.63
N ARG A 5 -48.33 -24.10 -5.67
CA ARG A 5 -48.76 -25.48 -5.93
C ARG A 5 -50.02 -25.49 -6.78
N ARG A 6 -49.97 -26.20 -7.92
CA ARG A 6 -51.13 -26.42 -8.81
C ARG A 6 -51.58 -27.87 -8.64
N ASN A 7 -52.82 -28.05 -8.19
CA ASN A 7 -53.39 -29.37 -7.89
C ASN A 7 -54.13 -30.00 -9.08
N VAL A 8 -54.13 -29.33 -10.24
CA VAL A 8 -54.73 -29.83 -11.47
C VAL A 8 -53.60 -30.11 -12.47
N PRO A 9 -53.42 -31.36 -12.91
CA PRO A 9 -52.42 -31.70 -13.92
C PRO A 9 -52.85 -31.15 -15.29
N VAL A 10 -51.86 -30.71 -16.07
CA VAL A 10 -52.05 -30.25 -17.44
C VAL A 10 -51.34 -31.23 -18.37
N LYS A 11 -51.96 -31.57 -19.50
CA LYS A 11 -51.34 -32.44 -20.51
C LYS A 11 -50.07 -31.79 -21.05
N TYR A 12 -49.04 -32.60 -21.32
CA TYR A 12 -47.79 -32.10 -21.89
C TYR A 12 -48.02 -31.44 -23.24
N ASP A 13 -47.51 -30.21 -23.37
CA ASP A 13 -47.35 -29.48 -24.63
C ASP A 13 -45.92 -28.93 -24.67
N ARG A 14 -45.19 -29.26 -25.75
CA ARG A 14 -43.79 -28.90 -25.94
C ARG A 14 -43.61 -27.38 -25.99
N GLU A 15 -44.47 -26.67 -26.71
CA GLU A 15 -44.33 -25.22 -26.85
C GLU A 15 -44.57 -24.51 -25.52
N PHE A 16 -45.63 -24.92 -24.81
CA PHE A 16 -45.93 -24.43 -23.48
C PHE A 16 -44.76 -24.65 -22.50
N TRP A 17 -44.16 -25.84 -22.52
CA TRP A 17 -43.04 -26.18 -21.63
C TRP A 17 -41.79 -25.34 -21.92
N MET A 18 -41.43 -25.16 -23.20
CA MET A 18 -40.30 -24.34 -23.61
C MET A 18 -40.48 -22.87 -23.20
N LYS A 19 -41.66 -22.29 -23.45
CA LYS A 19 -42.00 -20.91 -23.05
C LYS A 19 -41.97 -20.75 -21.53
N SER A 20 -42.47 -21.74 -20.79
CA SER A 20 -42.48 -21.73 -19.33
C SER A 20 -41.06 -21.74 -18.76
N LEU A 21 -40.16 -22.56 -19.32
CA LEU A 21 -38.77 -22.64 -18.89
C LEU A 21 -38.02 -21.31 -19.09
N GLU A 22 -38.27 -20.61 -20.20
CA GLU A 22 -37.74 -19.27 -20.44
C GLU A 22 -38.33 -18.23 -19.47
N ALA A 23 -39.65 -18.27 -19.26
CA ALA A 23 -40.34 -17.36 -18.35
C ALA A 23 -39.84 -17.50 -16.90
N ILE A 24 -39.63 -18.74 -16.42
CA ILE A 24 -39.09 -19.02 -15.08
C ILE A 24 -37.73 -18.34 -14.89
N ARG A 25 -36.81 -18.49 -15.87
CA ARG A 25 -35.48 -17.84 -15.81
C ARG A 25 -35.60 -16.32 -15.76
N LYS A 26 -36.44 -15.72 -16.61
CA LYS A 26 -36.65 -14.26 -16.63
C LYS A 26 -37.20 -13.75 -15.31
N VAL A 27 -38.18 -14.44 -14.74
CA VAL A 27 -38.79 -14.09 -13.45
C VAL A 27 -37.77 -14.14 -12.32
N ASP A 28 -36.90 -15.15 -12.29
CA ASP A 28 -35.86 -15.29 -11.27
C ASP A 28 -34.84 -14.15 -11.34
N ILE A 29 -34.37 -13.79 -12.54
CA ILE A 29 -33.46 -12.63 -12.74
C ILE A 29 -34.10 -11.34 -12.22
N ILE A 30 -35.37 -11.09 -12.60
CA ILE A 30 -36.09 -9.89 -12.16
C ILE A 30 -36.26 -9.87 -10.64
N ARG A 31 -36.61 -11.02 -10.04
CA ARG A 31 -36.79 -11.15 -8.60
C ARG A 31 -35.49 -10.85 -7.85
N ARG A 32 -34.37 -11.46 -8.26
CA ARG A 32 -33.05 -11.21 -7.66
C ARG A 32 -32.66 -9.75 -7.77
N ARG A 33 -32.84 -9.14 -8.95
CA ARG A 33 -32.54 -7.72 -9.16
C ARG A 33 -33.34 -6.82 -8.21
N ARG A 34 -34.64 -7.09 -8.03
CA ARG A 34 -35.50 -6.32 -7.12
C ARG A 34 -35.11 -6.52 -5.66
N ALA A 35 -34.85 -7.76 -5.23
CA ALA A 35 -34.41 -8.07 -3.87
C ALA A 35 -33.09 -7.35 -3.54
N ASN A 36 -32.10 -7.45 -4.43
CA ASN A 36 -30.81 -6.79 -4.26
C ASN A 36 -30.96 -5.27 -4.22
N ASN A 37 -31.79 -4.69 -5.10
CA ASN A 37 -32.04 -3.25 -5.10
C ASN A 37 -32.70 -2.77 -3.79
N PHE A 38 -33.69 -3.51 -3.28
CA PHE A 38 -34.33 -3.21 -1.99
C PHE A 38 -33.33 -3.27 -0.83
N VAL A 39 -32.48 -4.29 -0.79
CA VAL A 39 -31.42 -4.42 0.22
C VAL A 39 -30.45 -3.24 0.13
N MET A 40 -29.98 -2.90 -1.07
CA MET A 40 -29.05 -1.78 -1.29
C MET A 40 -29.66 -0.42 -0.91
N GLN A 41 -30.92 -0.17 -1.26
CA GLN A 41 -31.63 1.06 -0.86
C GLN A 41 -31.72 1.19 0.66
N ARG A 42 -31.99 0.08 1.36
CA ARG A 42 -32.04 0.07 2.82
C ARG A 42 -30.67 0.37 3.44
N LEU A 43 -29.60 -0.27 2.94
CA LEU A 43 -28.25 -0.07 3.44
C LEU A 43 -27.74 1.37 3.21
N ARG A 44 -28.05 1.97 2.05
CA ARG A 44 -27.71 3.38 1.77
C ARG A 44 -28.31 4.37 2.76
N LYS A 45 -29.48 4.05 3.34
CA LYS A 45 -30.08 4.88 4.38
C LYS A 45 -29.33 4.75 5.71
N ALA A 46 -28.85 3.55 6.04
CA ALA A 46 -28.06 3.32 7.26
C ALA A 46 -26.77 4.15 7.28
N THR A 47 -26.06 4.19 6.15
CA THR A 47 -24.82 4.99 6.02
C THR A 47 -25.03 6.49 6.24
N GLN A 48 -26.21 7.02 5.87
CA GLN A 48 -26.53 8.43 6.14
C GLN A 48 -26.67 8.69 7.64
N TYR A 49 -27.37 7.80 8.36
CA TYR A 49 -27.52 7.91 9.81
C TYR A 49 -26.21 7.71 10.57
N GLU A 50 -25.34 6.82 10.09
CA GLU A 50 -23.98 6.65 10.63
C GLU A 50 -23.21 7.95 10.51
N MET A 51 -23.17 8.57 9.32
CA MET A 51 -22.46 9.83 9.12
C MET A 51 -23.03 10.98 9.99
N GLU A 52 -24.35 11.08 10.12
CA GLU A 52 -24.98 12.05 11.02
C GLU A 52 -24.64 11.80 12.50
N ARG A 53 -24.53 10.53 12.90
CA ARG A 53 -24.14 10.14 14.26
C ARG A 53 -22.67 10.48 14.52
N ASP A 54 -21.79 10.16 13.58
CA ASP A 54 -20.35 10.42 13.69
C ASP A 54 -20.08 11.91 13.85
N VAL A 55 -20.76 12.76 13.05
CA VAL A 55 -20.66 14.22 13.20
C VAL A 55 -21.07 14.67 14.60
N LYS A 56 -22.17 14.14 15.15
CA LYS A 56 -22.64 14.47 16.50
C LYS A 56 -21.67 13.97 17.58
N GLU A 57 -21.05 12.82 17.37
CA GLU A 57 -20.08 12.23 18.30
C GLU A 57 -18.80 13.07 18.36
N VAL A 58 -18.23 13.42 17.20
CA VAL A 58 -17.06 14.31 17.12
C VAL A 58 -17.35 15.69 17.73
N GLN A 59 -18.55 16.25 17.51
CA GLN A 59 -18.95 17.52 18.12
C GLN A 59 -19.08 17.43 19.65
N ARG A 60 -19.63 16.32 20.17
CA ARG A 60 -19.80 16.12 21.61
C ARG A 60 -18.48 15.87 22.32
N ASP A 61 -17.66 14.99 21.74
CA ASP A 61 -16.47 14.41 22.38
C ASP A 61 -15.17 14.95 21.78
N MET A 62 -15.19 16.20 21.31
CA MET A 62 -14.04 16.87 20.67
C MET A 62 -12.80 16.92 21.57
N ALA A 63 -12.99 16.97 22.90
CA ALA A 63 -11.91 17.01 23.87
C ALA A 63 -11.10 15.70 23.99
N LEU A 64 -11.68 14.56 23.59
CA LEU A 64 -10.99 13.25 23.62
C LEU A 64 -10.02 13.08 22.44
N ILE A 65 -10.21 13.88 21.38
CA ILE A 65 -9.43 13.80 20.15
C ILE A 65 -8.26 14.78 20.29
N ARG A 66 -7.03 14.26 20.20
CA ARG A 66 -5.83 15.09 20.17
C ARG A 66 -5.88 15.98 18.93
N SER A 67 -5.66 17.30 19.09
CA SER A 67 -5.67 18.24 17.96
C SER A 67 -4.79 17.69 16.82
N PRO A 68 -5.26 17.68 15.55
CA PRO A 68 -4.49 17.17 14.41
C PRO A 68 -3.08 17.76 14.30
N ALA A 69 -2.89 18.98 14.81
CA ALA A 69 -1.59 19.67 14.83
C ALA A 69 -0.67 19.26 15.99
N ALA A 70 -1.18 18.58 17.02
CA ALA A 70 -0.45 18.34 18.27
C ALA A 70 0.64 17.25 18.19
N GLY A 71 0.80 16.60 17.04
CA GLY A 71 1.92 15.69 16.74
C GLY A 71 2.79 16.15 15.56
N LEU A 72 2.37 17.18 14.82
CA LEU A 72 3.03 17.59 13.59
C LEU A 72 4.41 18.22 13.85
N LYS A 73 4.55 18.98 14.95
CA LYS A 73 5.84 19.54 15.37
C LYS A 73 6.86 18.48 15.77
N GLN A 74 6.42 17.45 16.49
CA GLN A 74 7.29 16.34 16.89
C GLN A 74 7.70 15.46 15.69
N ARG A 75 6.77 15.21 14.76
CA ARG A 75 7.09 14.51 13.51
C ARG A 75 8.08 15.28 12.65
N ARG A 76 7.86 16.59 12.48
CA ARG A 76 8.74 17.44 11.66
C ARG A 76 10.16 17.50 12.21
N ALA A 77 10.32 17.67 13.52
CA ALA A 77 11.63 17.67 14.17
C ALA A 77 12.36 16.31 14.04
N LEU A 78 11.62 15.21 14.06
CA LEU A 78 12.18 13.86 13.91
C LEU A 78 12.56 13.53 12.47
N GLU A 79 11.85 14.11 11.50
CA GLU A 79 12.15 14.02 10.08
C GLU A 79 13.37 14.88 9.71
N GLU A 80 13.46 16.10 10.27
CA GLU A 80 14.63 16.99 10.15
C GLU A 80 15.89 16.32 10.72
N GLY A 81 15.85 15.79 11.94
CA GLY A 81 17.02 15.11 12.52
C GLY A 81 17.46 13.84 11.78
N ARG A 82 16.53 13.15 11.10
CA ARG A 82 16.86 11.98 10.26
C ARG A 82 17.49 12.37 8.93
N VAL A 83 17.17 13.55 8.40
CA VAL A 83 17.84 14.10 7.21
C VAL A 83 19.26 14.54 7.56
N GLU A 84 19.45 15.16 8.73
CA GLU A 84 20.78 15.53 9.24
C GLU A 84 21.68 14.30 9.41
N GLU A 85 21.18 13.21 10.01
CA GLU A 85 21.93 11.95 10.19
C GLU A 85 22.34 11.30 8.84
N ILE A 86 21.50 11.40 7.81
CA ILE A 86 21.83 10.89 6.46
C ILE A 86 22.92 11.75 5.80
N HIS A 87 22.84 13.08 5.95
CA HIS A 87 23.85 13.99 5.40
C HIS A 87 25.21 13.80 6.08
N GLU A 88 25.25 13.67 7.41
CA GLU A 88 26.49 13.39 8.15
C GLU A 88 27.10 12.04 7.72
N SER A 89 26.27 11.01 7.53
CA SER A 89 26.75 9.69 7.06
C SER A 89 27.29 9.72 5.62
N ASP A 90 26.69 10.51 4.72
CA ASP A 90 27.18 10.63 3.34
C ASP A 90 28.49 11.43 3.28
N GLU A 91 28.62 12.48 4.09
CA GLU A 91 29.86 13.27 4.22
C GLU A 91 31.01 12.42 4.80
N GLU A 92 30.77 11.61 5.82
CA GLU A 92 31.79 10.71 6.39
C GLU A 92 32.27 9.66 5.38
N MET A 93 31.35 9.14 4.54
CA MET A 93 31.67 8.17 3.49
C MET A 93 32.49 8.78 2.34
N GLU A 94 32.21 10.04 1.96
CA GLU A 94 33.02 10.76 0.95
C GLU A 94 34.45 11.00 1.43
N VAL A 95 34.63 11.40 2.69
CA VAL A 95 35.95 11.64 3.28
C VAL A 95 36.74 10.33 3.39
N ALA A 96 36.08 9.23 3.77
CA ALA A 96 36.70 7.91 3.84
C ALA A 96 37.18 7.44 2.44
N ASN A 97 36.34 7.60 1.42
CA ASN A 97 36.71 7.25 0.04
C ASN A 97 37.88 8.10 -0.48
N ALA A 98 37.85 9.42 -0.28
CA ALA A 98 38.94 10.30 -0.69
C ALA A 98 40.26 9.96 0.02
N SER A 99 40.20 9.59 1.31
CA SER A 99 41.40 9.16 2.05
C SER A 99 41.97 7.84 1.55
N HIS A 100 41.10 6.94 1.07
CA HIS A 100 41.51 5.67 0.49
C HIS A 100 42.18 5.86 -0.87
N GLU A 101 41.62 6.70 -1.74
CA GLU A 101 42.20 7.02 -3.06
C GLU A 101 43.61 7.64 -2.93
N LEU A 102 43.81 8.55 -1.97
CA LEU A 102 45.12 9.14 -1.69
C LEU A 102 46.15 8.11 -1.20
N SER A 103 45.72 7.12 -0.42
CA SER A 103 46.62 6.03 0.04
C SER A 103 47.02 5.10 -1.10
N GLU A 104 46.10 4.81 -2.03
CA GLU A 104 46.40 3.98 -3.19
C GLU A 104 47.37 4.70 -4.16
N GLU A 105 47.22 6.02 -4.32
CA GLU A 105 48.15 6.83 -5.11
C GLU A 105 49.56 6.86 -4.50
N SER A 106 49.69 6.99 -3.17
CA SER A 106 51.00 6.96 -2.51
C SER A 106 51.68 5.59 -2.59
N ASP A 107 50.92 4.52 -2.42
CA ASP A 107 51.44 3.15 -2.49
C ASP A 107 51.93 2.81 -3.92
N LEU A 108 51.27 3.36 -4.95
CA LEU A 108 51.69 3.23 -6.34
C LEU A 108 52.97 4.04 -6.65
N GLU A 109 53.10 5.24 -6.09
CA GLU A 109 54.29 6.09 -6.28
C GLU A 109 55.53 5.46 -5.63
N GLU A 110 55.38 4.90 -4.42
CA GLU A 110 56.46 4.23 -3.70
C GLU A 110 56.93 2.97 -4.43
N ALA A 111 55.99 2.14 -4.92
CA ALA A 111 56.31 0.94 -5.70
C ALA A 111 57.00 1.24 -7.05
N MET A 112 56.71 2.39 -7.66
CA MET A 112 57.42 2.83 -8.87
C MET A 112 58.85 3.28 -8.57
N SER A 113 59.08 3.91 -7.42
CA SER A 113 60.41 4.40 -7.01
C SER A 113 61.39 3.27 -6.62
N GLU A 114 60.89 2.18 -6.05
CA GLU A 114 61.73 1.08 -5.55
C GLU A 114 62.22 0.13 -6.65
N SER A 115 61.69 0.24 -7.87
CA SER A 115 62.07 -0.61 -9.01
C SER A 115 63.37 -0.20 -9.73
N ASP A 116 63.94 0.97 -9.40
CA ASP A 116 65.11 1.54 -10.12
C ASP A 116 66.46 1.36 -9.38
N GLU A 117 66.50 0.79 -8.17
CA GLU A 117 67.75 0.68 -7.38
C GLU A 117 68.40 -0.72 -7.44
N ALA A 118 69.43 -0.88 -8.30
CA ALA A 118 70.17 -2.13 -8.48
C ALA A 118 71.21 -2.37 -7.35
N PRO A 119 71.36 -3.60 -6.81
CA PRO A 119 72.21 -3.84 -5.64
C PRO A 119 73.71 -3.91 -5.97
N GLU A 120 74.50 -3.11 -5.25
CA GLU A 120 75.97 -3.04 -5.30
C GLU A 120 76.62 -4.20 -4.50
N LEU A 121 77.57 -4.90 -5.12
CA LEU A 121 78.29 -6.06 -4.59
C LEU A 121 79.27 -5.66 -3.47
N VAL A 122 79.13 -6.27 -2.29
CA VAL A 122 80.05 -6.11 -1.16
C VAL A 122 81.24 -7.09 -1.30
N GLU A 123 82.46 -6.56 -1.47
CA GLU A 123 83.69 -7.34 -1.31
C GLU A 123 83.99 -7.58 0.17
N VAL A 124 84.22 -8.84 0.55
CA VAL A 124 84.80 -9.23 1.84
C VAL A 124 86.23 -9.72 1.59
N SER A 125 87.18 -8.97 2.16
CA SER A 125 88.56 -9.24 2.56
C SER A 125 89.36 -10.37 1.91
#